data_AF-A0A800E8J8-F1
#
_entry.id   AF-A0A800E8J8-F1
#
_cell.length_a   1.000
_cell.length_b   1.000
_cell.length_c   1.000
_cell.angle_alpha   90.00
_cell.angle_beta   90.00
_cell.angle_gamma   90.00
#
_symmetry.space_group_name_H-M   'P 1'
#
loop_
_entity.id
_entity.type
_entity.pdbx_description
1 polymer ?
#
loop_
_entity_poly.entity_id
_entity_poly.type
_entity_poly.pdbx_seq_one_letter_code
_entity_poly.pdbx_strand_id
1 'polypeptide(L)'
;MKKLFLLSLCISLVFVACKKEEDITYGVNQVNADSYNSGKDKLKSISQYISIVYANLFQTALPASELVEISNCIISIGDKEVANEIVLSNFMNKTGVIMPSDSLMRSDVNTFLEETYKRFFIRNITEAEREYFKNFLETHPNVSVEMIYTAFSLSNEYQFY
;
A
#
# COMPACT_ATOMS: atom_id res chain seq x y z
N MET A 1 -21.27 -16.56 69.92
CA MET A 1 -21.54 -17.33 68.69
C MET A 1 -21.73 -16.45 67.44
N LYS A 2 -22.59 -15.42 67.44
CA LYS A 2 -22.76 -14.50 66.28
C LYS A 2 -21.49 -13.78 65.80
N LYS A 3 -20.62 -13.32 66.70
CA LYS A 3 -19.34 -12.66 66.35
C LYS A 3 -18.32 -13.60 65.69
N LEU A 4 -18.32 -14.88 66.09
CA LEU A 4 -17.45 -15.91 65.51
C LEU A 4 -17.91 -16.30 64.10
N PHE A 5 -19.23 -16.33 63.88
CA PHE A 5 -19.83 -16.56 62.58
C PHE A 5 -19.56 -15.41 61.59
N LEU A 6 -19.62 -14.15 62.06
CA LEU A 6 -19.24 -12.98 61.26
C LEU A 6 -17.77 -12.99 60.86
N LEU A 7 -16.88 -13.40 61.78
CA LEU A 7 -15.45 -13.50 61.50
C LEU A 7 -15.14 -14.59 60.46
N SER A 8 -15.83 -15.74 60.56
CA SER A 8 -15.72 -16.84 59.59
C SER A 8 -16.26 -16.45 58.21
N LEU A 9 -17.33 -15.66 58.14
CA LEU A 9 -17.88 -15.15 56.88
C LEU A 9 -16.93 -14.14 56.22
N CYS A 10 -16.35 -13.23 57.00
CA CYS A 10 -15.33 -12.30 56.49
C CYS A 10 -14.08 -13.01 55.98
N ILE A 11 -13.61 -14.06 56.67
CA ILE A 11 -12.47 -14.86 56.21
C ILE A 11 -12.77 -15.58 54.90
N SER A 12 -13.99 -16.09 54.71
CA SER A 12 -14.37 -16.78 53.48
C SER A 12 -14.43 -15.85 52.25
N LEU A 13 -14.65 -14.54 52.45
CA LEU A 13 -14.67 -13.54 51.37
C LEU A 13 -13.26 -13.20 50.85
N VAL A 14 -12.22 -13.32 51.70
CA VAL A 14 -10.83 -13.02 51.30
C VAL A 14 -10.29 -14.07 50.31
N PHE A 15 -10.74 -15.32 50.41
CA PHE A 15 -10.33 -16.39 49.50
C PHE A 15 -10.93 -16.29 48.09
N VAL A 16 -12.02 -15.55 47.89
CA VAL A 16 -12.68 -15.37 46.58
C VAL A 16 -12.12 -14.16 45.81
N ALA A 17 -11.45 -13.23 46.49
CA ALA A 17 -10.89 -12.02 45.87
C ALA A 17 -9.57 -12.27 45.11
N CYS A 18 -8.93 -13.41 45.32
CA CYS A 18 -7.68 -13.77 44.63
C CYS A 18 -8.01 -14.39 43.26
N LYS A 19 -8.39 -13.56 42.29
CA LYS A 19 -8.37 -13.98 40.88
C LYS A 19 -6.93 -13.89 40.38
N LYS A 20 -6.40 -14.98 39.83
CA LYS A 20 -5.13 -14.98 39.12
C LYS A 20 -5.20 -13.90 38.04
N GLU A 21 -4.22 -13.00 38.00
CA GLU A 21 -4.09 -12.05 36.89
C GLU A 21 -4.07 -12.86 35.59
N GLU A 22 -5.06 -12.64 34.73
CA GLU A 22 -5.04 -13.20 33.39
C GLU A 22 -3.88 -12.51 32.68
N ASP A 23 -2.87 -13.31 32.32
CA ASP A 23 -1.74 -12.87 31.54
C ASP A 23 -2.28 -12.55 30.14
N ILE A 24 -2.76 -11.32 29.93
CA ILE A 24 -3.20 -10.81 28.63
C ILE A 24 -1.95 -10.71 27.76
N THR A 25 -1.56 -11.84 27.19
CA THR A 25 -0.46 -11.89 26.23
C THR A 25 -0.99 -11.37 24.91
N TYR A 26 -0.59 -10.15 24.56
CA TYR A 26 -0.81 -9.63 23.21
C TYR A 26 0.04 -10.46 22.25
N GLY A 27 -0.59 -11.39 21.54
CA GLY A 27 0.04 -12.11 20.44
C GLY A 27 0.14 -11.20 19.21
N VAL A 28 1.29 -11.20 18.54
CA VAL A 28 1.40 -10.72 17.17
C VAL A 28 1.05 -11.87 16.22
N ASN A 29 0.14 -11.60 15.27
CA ASN A 29 -0.13 -12.56 14.20
C ASN A 29 1.16 -12.74 13.38
N GLN A 30 1.76 -13.92 13.47
CA GLN A 30 2.95 -14.26 12.69
C GLN A 30 2.53 -14.40 11.23
N VAL A 31 3.06 -13.51 10.39
CA VAL A 31 2.85 -13.53 8.95
C VAL A 31 4.16 -13.98 8.31
N ASN A 32 4.12 -14.99 7.44
CA ASN A 32 5.29 -15.38 6.67
C ASN A 32 5.60 -14.25 5.68
N ALA A 33 6.67 -13.51 5.93
CA ALA A 33 7.16 -12.46 5.05
C ALA A 33 8.43 -12.95 4.36
N ASP A 34 8.38 -13.10 3.04
CA ASP A 34 9.59 -13.31 2.25
C ASP A 34 10.45 -12.05 2.24
N SER A 35 11.77 -12.21 2.07
CA SER A 35 12.69 -11.07 2.03
C SER A 35 12.33 -10.13 0.88
N TYR A 36 11.94 -8.91 1.23
CA TYR A 36 11.68 -7.81 0.32
C TYR A 36 13.00 -7.31 -0.26
N ASN A 37 13.45 -7.90 -1.36
CA ASN A 37 14.46 -7.25 -2.16
C ASN A 37 14.28 -7.64 -3.62
N SER A 38 13.62 -6.77 -4.39
CA SER A 38 13.51 -6.94 -5.84
C SER A 38 14.87 -6.74 -6.55
N GLY A 39 15.95 -6.45 -5.80
CA GLY A 39 17.28 -6.23 -6.35
C GLY A 39 17.40 -4.96 -7.20
N LYS A 40 16.41 -4.07 -7.13
CA LYS A 40 16.34 -2.83 -7.91
C LYS A 40 17.30 -1.81 -7.32
N ASP A 41 18.45 -1.61 -7.94
CA ASP A 41 19.49 -0.71 -7.48
C ASP A 41 19.78 0.41 -8.47
N LYS A 42 19.15 0.38 -9.66
CA LYS A 42 19.43 1.32 -10.73
C LYS A 42 18.27 2.28 -10.99
N LEU A 43 18.56 3.56 -10.85
CA LEU A 43 17.58 4.62 -11.12
C LEU A 43 17.21 4.65 -12.61
N LYS A 44 15.91 4.72 -12.90
CA LYS A 44 15.37 4.92 -14.25
C LYS A 44 15.80 6.29 -14.80
N SER A 45 16.13 6.34 -16.09
CA SER A 45 16.26 7.61 -16.79
C SER A 45 14.87 8.27 -16.93
N ILE A 46 14.83 9.58 -17.17
CA ILE A 46 13.59 10.33 -17.38
C ILE A 46 12.73 9.67 -18.47
N SER A 47 13.33 9.37 -19.63
CA SER A 47 12.59 8.75 -20.73
C SER A 47 12.11 7.33 -20.41
N GLN A 48 12.88 6.57 -19.62
CA GLN A 48 12.44 5.25 -19.15
C GLN A 48 11.24 5.39 -18.22
N TYR A 49 11.30 6.30 -17.24
CA TYR A 49 10.19 6.56 -16.32
C TYR A 49 8.91 6.91 -17.08
N ILE A 50 8.96 7.93 -17.96
CA ILE A 50 7.79 8.39 -18.73
C ILE A 50 7.21 7.24 -19.56
N SER A 51 8.06 6.51 -20.30
CA SER A 51 7.60 5.44 -21.18
C SER A 51 6.93 4.30 -20.41
N ILE A 52 7.50 3.94 -19.25
CA ILE A 52 6.98 2.85 -18.42
C ILE A 52 5.68 3.27 -17.73
N VAL A 53 5.60 4.49 -17.16
CA VAL A 53 4.34 5.02 -16.59
C VAL A 53 3.25 5.04 -17.66
N TYR A 54 3.55 5.55 -18.85
CA TYR A 54 2.56 5.62 -19.92
C TYR A 54 2.09 4.22 -20.33
N ALA A 55 3.02 3.29 -20.57
CA ALA A 55 2.67 1.90 -20.87
C ALA A 55 1.85 1.26 -19.74
N ASN A 56 2.23 1.53 -18.49
CA ASN A 56 1.48 1.05 -17.35
C ASN A 56 0.11 1.69 -17.23
N LEU A 57 -0.16 2.92 -17.67
CA LEU A 57 -1.51 3.50 -17.56
C LEU A 57 -2.39 3.18 -18.76
N PHE A 58 -1.85 3.24 -19.97
CA PHE A 58 -2.60 3.14 -21.23
C PHE A 58 -2.46 1.79 -21.93
N GLN A 59 -1.60 0.89 -21.44
CA GLN A 59 -1.31 -0.41 -22.06
C GLN A 59 -0.83 -0.30 -23.52
N THR A 60 -0.22 0.83 -23.87
CA THR A 60 0.31 1.11 -25.22
C THR A 60 1.64 1.85 -25.11
N ALA A 61 2.44 1.82 -26.18
CA ALA A 61 3.71 2.55 -26.21
C ALA A 61 3.47 4.05 -26.44
N LEU A 62 4.20 4.89 -25.70
CA LEU A 62 4.19 6.34 -25.91
C LEU A 62 4.87 6.69 -27.25
N PRO A 63 4.27 7.55 -28.09
CA PRO A 63 4.92 8.01 -29.32
C PRO A 63 6.25 8.72 -29.04
N ALA A 64 7.25 8.48 -29.89
CA ALA A 64 8.60 9.02 -29.69
C ALA A 64 8.64 10.56 -29.66
N SER A 65 7.79 11.23 -30.45
CA SER A 65 7.69 12.69 -30.44
C SER A 65 7.22 13.24 -29.10
N GLU A 66 6.19 12.62 -28.52
CA GLU A 66 5.63 13.02 -27.22
C GLU A 66 6.62 12.71 -26.08
N LEU A 67 7.34 11.58 -26.16
CA LEU A 67 8.39 11.24 -25.20
C LEU A 67 9.49 12.31 -25.15
N VAL A 68 9.94 12.80 -26.29
CA VAL A 68 10.97 13.85 -26.38
C VAL A 68 10.46 15.16 -25.79
N GLU A 69 9.23 15.55 -26.11
CA GLU A 69 8.60 16.78 -25.61
C GLU A 69 8.47 16.76 -24.08
N ILE A 70 7.90 15.69 -23.53
CA ILE A 70 7.76 15.52 -22.07
C ILE A 70 9.14 15.50 -21.40
N SER A 71 10.12 14.79 -21.97
CA SER A 71 11.47 14.73 -21.41
C SER A 71 12.11 16.13 -21.33
N ASN A 72 11.95 16.95 -22.36
CA ASN A 72 12.46 18.33 -22.37
C ASN A 72 11.75 19.20 -21.32
N CYS A 73 10.44 19.03 -21.16
CA CYS A 73 9.67 19.72 -20.12
C CYS A 73 10.19 19.37 -18.71
N ILE A 74 10.39 18.09 -18.40
CA ILE A 74 10.91 17.65 -17.10
C ILE A 74 12.31 18.23 -16.84
N ILE A 75 13.19 18.22 -17.84
CA ILE A 75 14.55 18.79 -17.72
C ILE A 75 14.50 20.29 -17.43
N SER A 76 13.53 21.02 -17.99
CA SER A 76 13.41 22.47 -17.80
C SER A 76 12.97 22.88 -16.38
N ILE A 77 12.31 21.99 -15.64
CA ILE A 77 11.83 22.26 -14.27
C ILE A 77 12.97 22.13 -13.25
N GLY A 78 13.92 21.23 -13.48
CA GLY A 78 15.06 20.97 -12.59
C GLY A 78 14.73 20.03 -11.42
N ASP A 79 13.55 20.17 -10.81
CA ASP A 79 13.01 19.21 -9.85
C ASP A 79 12.30 18.05 -10.55
N LYS A 80 12.89 16.86 -10.46
CA LYS A 80 12.39 15.67 -11.15
C LYS A 80 11.14 15.09 -10.50
N GLU A 81 11.00 15.17 -9.18
CA GLU A 81 9.86 14.57 -8.48
C GLU A 81 8.60 15.37 -8.76
N VAL A 82 8.68 16.69 -8.62
CA VAL A 82 7.58 17.61 -8.94
C VAL A 82 7.20 17.50 -10.42
N ALA A 83 8.20 17.44 -11.32
CA ALA A 83 7.94 17.29 -12.74
C ALA A 83 7.24 15.96 -13.08
N ASN A 84 7.65 14.86 -12.45
CA ASN A 84 7.02 13.55 -12.62
C ASN A 84 5.57 13.54 -12.11
N GLU A 85 5.30 14.18 -10.98
CA GLU A 85 3.94 14.32 -10.44
C GLU A 85 3.03 15.10 -11.40
N ILE A 86 3.52 16.21 -11.98
CA ILE A 86 2.77 17.00 -12.97
C ILE A 86 2.47 16.15 -14.21
N VAL A 87 3.46 15.42 -14.74
CA VAL A 87 3.27 14.56 -15.92
C VAL A 87 2.26 13.46 -15.63
N LEU A 88 2.37 12.80 -14.47
CA LEU A 88 1.45 11.75 -14.05
C LEU A 88 0.02 12.27 -13.88
N SER A 89 -0.15 13.43 -13.24
CA SER A 89 -1.45 14.08 -13.10
C SER A 89 -2.07 14.40 -14.47
N ASN A 90 -1.28 14.89 -15.42
CA ASN A 90 -1.75 15.08 -16.79
C ASN A 90 -2.17 13.77 -17.47
N PHE A 91 -1.42 12.68 -17.25
CA PHE A 91 -1.80 11.36 -17.78
C PHE A 91 -3.09 10.82 -17.15
N MET A 92 -3.26 10.93 -15.83
CA MET A 92 -4.49 10.48 -15.16
C MET A 92 -5.73 11.23 -15.63
N ASN A 93 -5.58 12.52 -15.99
CA ASN A 93 -6.66 13.33 -16.55
C ASN A 93 -6.92 13.09 -18.05
N LYS A 94 -6.09 12.30 -18.75
CA LYS A 94 -6.35 11.92 -20.15
C LYS A 94 -7.33 10.75 -20.22
N THR A 95 -8.18 10.76 -21.24
CA THR A 95 -9.03 9.62 -21.58
C THR A 95 -8.19 8.42 -22.00
N GLY A 96 -8.61 7.21 -21.65
CA GLY A 96 -7.95 5.96 -22.07
C GLY A 96 -7.04 5.33 -21.01
N VAL A 97 -6.95 5.89 -19.81
CA VAL A 97 -6.32 5.22 -18.67
C VAL A 97 -7.09 3.93 -18.35
N ILE A 98 -6.39 2.81 -18.33
CA ILE A 98 -6.96 1.50 -18.06
C ILE A 98 -6.76 1.20 -16.58
N MET A 99 -7.80 1.36 -15.78
CA MET A 99 -7.82 0.98 -14.37
C MET A 99 -9.19 0.42 -13.98
N PRO A 100 -9.25 -0.50 -13.00
CA PRO A 100 -10.52 -0.99 -12.49
C PRO A 100 -11.30 0.14 -11.80
N SER A 101 -12.61 -0.05 -11.61
CA SER A 101 -13.42 0.86 -10.80
C SER A 101 -13.16 0.66 -9.31
N ASP A 102 -13.45 1.68 -8.51
CA ASP A 102 -13.34 1.60 -7.05
C ASP A 102 -14.17 0.45 -6.47
N SER A 103 -15.36 0.22 -7.04
CA SER A 103 -16.22 -0.90 -6.64
C SER A 103 -15.59 -2.26 -6.94
N LEU A 104 -14.90 -2.40 -8.08
CA LEU A 104 -14.25 -3.65 -8.45
C LEU A 104 -13.06 -3.94 -7.54
N MET A 105 -12.22 -2.94 -7.27
CA MET A 105 -11.15 -3.02 -6.27
C MET A 105 -11.69 -3.47 -4.90
N ARG A 106 -12.80 -2.89 -4.44
CA ARG A 106 -13.39 -3.24 -3.13
C ARG A 106 -14.05 -4.62 -3.10
N SER A 107 -14.51 -5.12 -4.24
CA SER A 107 -15.09 -6.47 -4.33
C SER A 107 -14.06 -7.58 -4.17
N ASP A 108 -12.83 -7.36 -4.64
CA ASP A 108 -11.70 -8.28 -4.46
C ASP A 108 -10.38 -7.51 -4.36
N VAL A 109 -10.04 -7.11 -3.13
CA VAL A 109 -8.81 -6.38 -2.82
C VAL A 109 -7.57 -7.23 -3.10
N ASN A 110 -7.64 -8.55 -2.91
CA ASN A 110 -6.48 -9.42 -3.08
C ASN A 110 -6.05 -9.50 -4.54
N THR A 111 -6.99 -9.76 -5.43
CA THR A 111 -6.74 -9.81 -6.87
C THR A 111 -6.27 -8.45 -7.37
N PHE A 112 -6.93 -7.37 -6.95
CA PHE A 112 -6.53 -6.00 -7.29
C PHE A 112 -5.07 -5.71 -6.91
N LEU A 113 -4.66 -6.04 -5.69
CA LEU A 113 -3.30 -5.81 -5.21
C LEU A 113 -2.28 -6.65 -5.99
N GLU A 114 -2.55 -7.93 -6.23
CA GLU A 114 -1.65 -8.78 -6.99
C GLU A 114 -1.42 -8.27 -8.41
N GLU A 115 -2.49 -7.86 -9.11
CA GLU A 115 -2.40 -7.29 -10.44
C GLU A 115 -1.65 -5.95 -10.44
N THR A 116 -1.93 -5.10 -9.45
CA THR A 116 -1.27 -3.79 -9.31
C THR A 116 0.23 -3.95 -9.06
N TYR A 117 0.63 -4.85 -8.17
CA TYR A 117 2.04 -5.14 -7.89
C TYR A 117 2.77 -5.72 -9.11
N LYS A 118 2.14 -6.63 -9.86
CA LYS A 118 2.71 -7.16 -11.10
C LYS A 118 2.86 -6.07 -12.16
N ARG A 119 1.87 -5.19 -12.30
CA ARG A 119 1.87 -4.10 -13.27
C ARG A 119 2.93 -3.04 -12.98
N PHE A 120 2.99 -2.52 -11.76
CA PHE A 120 3.88 -1.41 -11.43
C PHE A 120 5.26 -1.86 -10.97
N PHE A 121 5.35 -2.96 -10.22
CA PHE A 121 6.60 -3.39 -9.61
C PHE A 121 7.20 -4.65 -10.24
N ILE A 122 6.49 -5.36 -11.11
CA ILE A 122 6.97 -6.58 -11.77
C ILE A 122 7.36 -7.66 -10.74
N ARG A 123 6.58 -7.75 -9.66
CA ARG A 123 6.75 -8.79 -8.63
C ARG A 123 5.42 -9.14 -7.99
N ASN A 124 5.43 -10.22 -7.21
CA ASN A 124 4.30 -10.55 -6.35
C ASN A 124 4.32 -9.67 -5.09
N ILE A 125 3.12 -9.37 -4.59
CA ILE A 125 2.93 -8.75 -3.28
C ILE A 125 3.31 -9.74 -2.18
N THR A 126 3.94 -9.26 -1.11
CA THR A 126 4.20 -10.06 0.09
C THR A 126 2.98 -10.11 1.01
N GLU A 127 2.88 -11.11 1.88
CA GLU A 127 1.74 -11.21 2.81
C GLU A 127 1.66 -10.05 3.81
N ALA A 128 2.80 -9.48 4.20
CA ALA A 128 2.82 -8.29 5.06
C ALA A 128 2.23 -7.05 4.35
N GLU A 129 2.62 -6.81 3.10
CA GLU A 129 2.07 -5.71 2.29
C GLU A 129 0.57 -5.91 2.02
N ARG A 130 0.17 -7.14 1.73
CA ARG A 130 -1.23 -7.50 1.51
C ARG A 130 -2.08 -7.15 2.72
N GLU A 131 -1.64 -7.56 3.91
CA GLU A 131 -2.39 -7.29 5.14
C GLU A 131 -2.41 -5.80 5.48
N TYR A 132 -1.31 -5.08 5.26
CA TYR A 132 -1.26 -3.63 5.39
C TYR A 132 -2.30 -2.94 4.49
N PHE A 133 -2.31 -3.26 3.19
CA PHE A 133 -3.23 -2.61 2.25
C PHE A 133 -4.68 -2.98 2.50
N LYS A 134 -4.98 -4.22 2.92
CA LYS A 134 -6.34 -4.60 3.30
C LYS A 134 -6.87 -3.74 4.44
N ASN A 135 -6.11 -3.62 5.52
CA ASN A 135 -6.49 -2.78 6.67
C ASN A 135 -6.56 -1.29 6.26
N PHE A 136 -5.59 -0.81 5.47
CA PHE A 136 -5.58 0.57 4.99
C PHE A 136 -6.84 0.92 4.18
N LEU A 137 -7.23 0.07 3.24
CA LEU A 137 -8.40 0.31 2.39
C LEU A 137 -9.73 0.11 3.11
N GLU A 138 -9.77 -0.73 4.15
CA GLU A 138 -10.93 -0.87 5.04
C GLU A 138 -11.14 0.38 5.90
N THR A 139 -10.05 0.92 6.45
CA THR A 139 -10.09 2.12 7.32
C THR A 139 -10.20 3.43 6.54
N HIS A 140 -9.87 3.44 5.23
CA HIS A 140 -9.92 4.61 4.37
C HIS A 140 -10.80 4.36 3.13
N PRO A 141 -12.15 4.34 3.29
CA PRO A 141 -13.06 3.98 2.20
C PRO A 141 -12.98 4.92 0.99
N ASN A 142 -12.59 6.18 1.21
CA ASN A 142 -12.51 7.22 0.18
C ASN A 142 -11.26 7.14 -0.71
N VAL A 143 -10.32 6.23 -0.44
CA VAL A 143 -9.14 6.04 -1.30
C VAL A 143 -9.56 5.36 -2.60
N SER A 144 -9.44 6.09 -3.71
CA SER A 144 -9.77 5.58 -5.05
C SER A 144 -8.62 4.77 -5.67
N VAL A 145 -8.93 4.01 -6.72
CA VAL A 145 -7.92 3.29 -7.53
C VAL A 145 -6.91 4.27 -8.12
N GLU A 146 -7.35 5.45 -8.56
CA GLU A 146 -6.48 6.49 -9.12
C GLU A 146 -5.42 6.94 -8.12
N MET A 147 -5.79 7.14 -6.84
CA MET A 147 -4.85 7.50 -5.79
C MET A 147 -3.80 6.41 -5.57
N ILE A 148 -4.21 5.15 -5.60
CA ILE A 148 -3.29 4.00 -5.45
C ILE A 148 -2.33 3.95 -6.63
N TYR A 149 -2.83 4.01 -7.88
CA TYR A 149 -1.98 3.98 -9.06
C TYR A 149 -1.00 5.16 -9.09
N THR A 150 -1.45 6.33 -8.63
CA THR A 150 -0.61 7.52 -8.49
C THR A 150 0.51 7.29 -7.48
N ALA A 151 0.17 6.80 -6.28
CA ALA A 151 1.16 6.50 -5.23
C ALA A 151 2.18 5.45 -5.69
N PHE A 152 1.73 4.41 -6.39
CA PHE A 152 2.62 3.37 -6.93
C PHE A 152 3.55 3.94 -7.98
N SER A 153 3.05 4.78 -8.89
CA SER A 153 3.82 5.41 -9.98
C SER A 153 4.84 6.45 -9.49
N LEU A 154 4.67 6.99 -8.28
CA LEU A 154 5.59 7.95 -7.67
C LEU A 154 6.50 7.32 -6.61
N SER A 155 6.24 6.09 -6.18
CA SER A 155 7.02 5.43 -5.14
C SER A 155 8.49 5.25 -5.52
N ASN A 156 9.36 5.25 -4.52
CA ASN A 156 10.79 4.98 -4.71
C ASN A 156 11.01 3.62 -5.40
N GLU A 157 10.30 2.57 -5.02
CA GLU A 157 10.45 1.27 -5.70
C GLU A 157 10.19 1.37 -7.21
N TYR A 158 9.21 2.17 -7.60
CA TYR A 158 8.89 2.39 -9.01
C TYR A 158 9.97 3.18 -9.77
N GLN A 159 10.74 4.03 -9.11
CA GLN A 159 11.80 4.79 -9.74
C GLN A 159 13.02 3.94 -10.12
N PHE A 160 13.15 2.74 -9.57
CA PHE A 160 14.31 1.87 -9.76
C PHE A 160 13.94 0.59 -10.53
N TYR A 161 14.92 0.01 -11.22
CA TYR A 161 14.83 -1.31 -11.84
C TYR A 161 16.00 -2.18 -11.38
#